data_AF-A0A536B305-F1
#
_entry.id   AF-A0A536B305-F1
#
_cell.length_a   1.000
_cell.length_b   1.000
_cell.length_c   1.000
_cell.angle_alpha   90.00
_cell.angle_beta   90.00
_cell.angle_gamma   90.00
#
_symmetry.space_group_name_H-M   'P 1'
#
loop_
_entity.id
_entity.type
_entity.pdbx_description
1 polymer ?
#
loop_
_entity_poly.entity_id
_entity_poly.type
_entity_poly.pdbx_seq_one_letter_code
_entity_poly.pdbx_strand_id
1 'polypeptide(L)'
;MPQSDFCLLMQNFGRCEMAANSSAPPTADEPQLRYDGAQIGHLIIPICDGRHLLGRLVSEPFAVARPDFATVYELARALPVHPDNLMRATQSVPVVSQTNIMEAANLVHTLVQHVVAQNYKHQDELTVLRAFDSIMTNLSYEVL
;
A
#
# COMPACT_ATOMS: atom_id res chain seq x y z
N MET A 1 -5.92 11.02 -4.67
CA MET A 1 -4.88 11.23 -5.71
C MET A 1 -5.21 10.37 -6.93
N PRO A 2 -4.80 10.75 -8.15
CA PRO A 2 -5.02 9.92 -9.34
C PRO A 2 -4.30 8.58 -9.18
N GLN A 3 -4.97 7.49 -9.53
CA GLN A 3 -4.46 6.14 -9.36
C GLN A 3 -3.35 5.85 -10.39
N SER A 4 -2.25 5.23 -9.96
CA SER A 4 -1.14 4.87 -10.86
C SER A 4 -1.61 3.95 -11.99
N ASP A 5 -1.13 4.22 -13.22
CA ASP A 5 -1.38 3.40 -14.41
C ASP A 5 -1.02 1.92 -14.20
N PHE A 6 0.04 1.66 -13.41
CA PHE A 6 0.42 0.31 -13.03
C PHE A 6 -0.68 -0.39 -12.23
N CYS A 7 -1.18 0.27 -11.17
CA CYS A 7 -2.25 -0.30 -10.34
C CYS A 7 -3.50 -0.56 -11.18
N LEU A 8 -3.88 0.37 -12.07
CA LEU A 8 -5.04 0.20 -12.97
C LEU A 8 -4.89 -1.04 -13.87
N LEU A 9 -3.70 -1.25 -14.44
CA LEU A 9 -3.42 -2.46 -15.23
C LEU A 9 -3.50 -3.73 -14.37
N MET A 10 -2.89 -3.71 -13.19
CA MET A 10 -2.78 -4.88 -12.31
C MET A 10 -4.12 -5.25 -11.63
N GLN A 11 -5.01 -4.28 -11.43
CA GLN A 11 -6.34 -4.50 -10.88
C GLN A 11 -7.22 -5.38 -11.77
N ASN A 12 -7.10 -5.24 -13.10
CA ASN A 12 -7.82 -6.10 -14.05
C ASN A 12 -7.48 -7.59 -13.89
N PHE A 13 -6.36 -7.89 -13.23
CA PHE A 13 -5.88 -9.25 -12.98
C PHE A 13 -5.90 -9.62 -11.50
N GLY A 14 -6.53 -8.80 -10.64
CA GLY A 14 -6.65 -9.05 -9.20
C GLY A 14 -5.32 -9.05 -8.45
N ARG A 15 -4.29 -8.40 -9.02
CA ARG A 15 -2.93 -8.41 -8.45
C ARG A 15 -2.54 -7.17 -7.69
N CYS A 16 -3.39 -6.14 -7.66
CA CYS A 16 -3.10 -4.90 -6.95
C CYS A 16 -3.82 -4.83 -5.60
N GLU A 17 -3.09 -4.46 -4.54
CA GLU A 17 -3.65 -4.37 -3.19
C GLU A 17 -4.69 -3.25 -3.00
N MET A 18 -4.67 -2.25 -3.89
CA MET A 18 -5.72 -1.24 -3.99
C MET A 18 -7.05 -1.82 -4.54
N ALA A 19 -7.06 -3.06 -5.05
CA ALA A 19 -8.30 -3.72 -5.46
C ALA A 19 -9.16 -4.06 -4.24
N ALA A 20 -10.47 -3.79 -4.35
CA ALA A 20 -11.45 -4.10 -3.30
C ALA A 20 -11.49 -5.58 -2.89
N ASN A 21 -11.01 -6.48 -3.76
CA ASN A 21 -11.04 -7.93 -3.56
C ASN A 21 -9.64 -8.54 -3.32
N SER A 22 -8.62 -7.77 -2.91
CA SER A 22 -7.30 -8.37 -2.63
C SER A 22 -7.45 -9.43 -1.51
N SER A 23 -7.16 -10.68 -1.85
CA SER A 23 -7.78 -11.86 -1.23
C SER A 23 -7.10 -12.37 0.04
N ALA A 24 -6.05 -11.70 0.53
CA ALA A 24 -5.34 -12.14 1.73
C ALA A 24 -5.52 -11.12 2.85
N PRO A 25 -6.27 -11.46 3.92
CA PRO A 25 -6.25 -10.65 5.13
C PRO A 25 -4.81 -10.60 5.67
N PRO A 26 -4.31 -9.42 6.09
CA PRO A 26 -3.01 -9.35 6.73
C PRO A 26 -3.03 -10.24 7.98
N THR A 27 -2.17 -11.26 8.01
CA THR A 27 -2.12 -12.24 9.10
C THR A 27 -1.29 -11.79 10.30
N ALA A 28 -0.78 -10.55 10.28
CA ALA A 28 0.10 -10.02 11.30
C ALA A 28 -0.33 -8.61 11.68
N ASP A 29 -0.08 -8.23 12.93
CA ASP A 29 -0.27 -6.88 13.45
C ASP A 29 0.82 -5.90 12.97
N GLU A 30 1.83 -6.39 12.26
CA GLU A 30 2.98 -5.59 11.80
C GLU A 30 2.80 -5.10 10.35
N PRO A 31 3.44 -3.98 9.96
CA PRO A 31 3.51 -3.53 8.58
C PRO A 31 4.10 -4.58 7.63
N GLN A 32 3.50 -4.71 6.44
CA GLN A 32 3.91 -5.70 5.45
C GLN A 32 4.20 -5.05 4.10
N LEU A 33 5.32 -5.41 3.47
CA LEU A 33 5.51 -5.18 2.04
C LEU A 33 4.87 -6.31 1.25
N ARG A 34 3.95 -5.95 0.34
CA ARG A 34 3.36 -6.90 -0.61
C ARG A 34 3.66 -6.47 -2.03
N TYR A 35 4.22 -7.38 -2.80
CA TYR A 35 4.60 -7.12 -4.19
C TYR A 35 3.51 -7.59 -5.15
N ASP A 36 3.11 -6.69 -6.04
CA ASP A 36 2.12 -6.95 -7.07
C ASP A 36 2.78 -7.55 -8.33
N GLY A 37 4.08 -7.26 -8.52
CA GLY A 37 4.92 -7.82 -9.58
C GLY A 37 6.03 -6.86 -10.02
N ALA A 38 7.03 -7.39 -10.74
CA ALA A 38 8.14 -6.61 -11.29
C ALA A 38 8.82 -5.67 -10.28
N GLN A 39 9.00 -6.15 -9.03
CA GLN A 39 9.60 -5.39 -7.91
C GLN A 39 8.79 -4.17 -7.45
N ILE A 40 7.57 -4.02 -7.94
CA ILE A 40 6.61 -3.00 -7.51
C ILE A 40 5.68 -3.62 -6.48
N GLY A 41 5.42 -2.87 -5.41
CA GLY A 41 4.56 -3.30 -4.32
C GLY A 41 3.94 -2.15 -3.56
N HIS A 42 3.20 -2.53 -2.54
CA HIS A 42 2.53 -1.67 -1.59
C HIS A 42 3.01 -1.99 -0.17
N LEU A 43 3.02 -0.97 0.67
CA LEU A 43 3.10 -1.12 2.10
C LEU A 43 1.68 -1.22 2.65
N ILE A 44 1.41 -2.28 3.39
CA ILE A 44 0.14 -2.52 4.08
C ILE A 44 0.38 -2.40 5.56
N ILE A 45 -0.31 -1.46 6.21
CA ILE A 45 -0.28 -1.29 7.66
C ILE A 45 -1.65 -1.72 8.20
N PRO A 46 -1.74 -2.81 8.97
CA PRO A 46 -2.98 -3.23 9.58
C PRO A 46 -3.38 -2.25 10.68
N ILE A 47 -4.69 -1.99 10.79
CA ILE A 47 -5.29 -1.23 11.90
C ILE A 47 -5.98 -2.26 12.77
N CYS A 48 -5.42 -2.56 13.94
CA CYS A 48 -5.92 -3.59 14.85
C CYS A 48 -6.24 -3.02 16.23
N ASP A 49 -7.27 -3.55 16.91
CA ASP A 49 -7.59 -3.25 18.31
C ASP A 49 -6.89 -4.18 19.33
N GLY A 50 -5.85 -4.89 18.87
CA GLY A 50 -5.10 -5.88 19.62
C GLY A 50 -5.61 -7.33 19.50
N ARG A 51 -6.84 -7.54 18.99
CA ARG A 51 -7.34 -8.89 18.66
C ARG A 51 -8.10 -8.98 17.34
N HIS A 52 -8.62 -7.85 16.84
CA HIS A 52 -9.42 -7.77 15.63
C HIS A 52 -8.81 -6.76 14.66
N LEU A 53 -8.83 -7.14 13.38
CA LEU A 53 -8.51 -6.24 12.28
C LEU A 53 -9.69 -5.30 12.04
N LEU A 54 -9.51 -4.02 12.32
CA LEU A 54 -10.49 -2.97 12.04
C LEU A 54 -10.41 -2.48 10.58
N GLY A 55 -9.21 -2.56 9.99
CA GLY A 55 -8.97 -2.09 8.63
C GLY A 55 -7.50 -2.14 8.24
N ARG A 56 -7.15 -1.48 7.15
CA ARG A 56 -5.77 -1.39 6.66
C ARG A 56 -5.51 -0.06 5.99
N LEU A 57 -4.31 0.47 6.16
CA LEU A 57 -3.75 1.53 5.32
C LEU A 57 -2.92 0.87 4.22
N VAL A 58 -3.09 1.33 2.98
CA VAL A 58 -2.34 0.85 1.82
C VAL A 58 -1.65 2.05 1.19
N SER A 59 -0.33 1.98 1.02
CA SER A 59 0.43 3.04 0.36
C SER A 59 0.13 3.10 -1.14
N GLU A 60 0.51 4.20 -1.78
CA GLU A 60 0.72 4.21 -3.23
C GLU A 60 1.77 3.17 -3.65
N PRO A 61 1.74 2.69 -4.91
CA PRO A 61 2.72 1.72 -5.38
C PRO A 61 4.12 2.35 -5.39
N PHE A 62 5.13 1.57 -5.02
CA PHE A 62 6.53 1.96 -5.11
C PHE A 62 7.39 0.78 -5.57
N ALA A 63 8.60 1.09 -6.03
CA ALA A 63 9.63 0.10 -6.33
C ALA A 63 10.88 0.34 -5.46
N VAL A 64 11.51 -0.73 -4.98
CA VAL A 64 12.78 -0.63 -4.23
C VAL A 64 13.99 -0.39 -5.15
N ALA A 65 13.84 -0.78 -6.41
CA ALA A 65 14.77 -0.52 -7.50
C ALA A 65 13.97 -0.29 -8.78
N ARG A 66 14.58 0.36 -9.78
CA ARG A 66 13.90 0.58 -11.06
C ARG A 66 13.64 -0.78 -11.74
N PRO A 67 12.38 -1.12 -12.06
CA PRO A 67 12.06 -2.38 -12.73
C PRO A 67 12.80 -2.52 -14.06
N ASP A 68 13.46 -3.64 -14.25
CA ASP A 68 14.15 -3.96 -15.50
C ASP A 68 13.18 -4.61 -16.51
N PHE A 69 13.52 -4.52 -17.79
CA PHE A 69 12.66 -5.06 -18.84
C PHE A 69 12.47 -6.57 -18.75
N ALA A 70 13.46 -7.34 -18.30
CA ALA A 70 13.33 -8.79 -18.24
C ALA A 70 12.30 -9.23 -17.20
N THR A 71 12.31 -8.63 -16.01
CA THR A 71 11.32 -8.91 -14.96
C THR A 71 9.92 -8.44 -15.35
N VAL A 72 9.81 -7.28 -16.00
CA VAL A 72 8.53 -6.78 -16.55
C VAL A 72 8.00 -7.68 -17.67
N TYR A 73 8.88 -8.17 -18.54
CA TYR A 73 8.52 -9.06 -19.64
C TYR A 73 7.96 -10.39 -19.13
N GLU A 74 8.57 -11.00 -18.10
CA GLU A 74 8.04 -12.23 -17.50
C GLU A 74 6.67 -12.01 -16.85
N LEU A 75 6.48 -10.87 -16.17
CA LEU A 75 5.16 -10.49 -15.65
C LEU A 75 4.14 -10.30 -16.77
N ALA A 76 4.52 -9.61 -17.85
CA ALA A 76 3.69 -9.40 -19.04
C ALA A 76 3.47 -10.68 -19.87
N ARG A 77 4.21 -11.76 -19.63
CA ARG A 77 3.89 -13.09 -20.16
C ARG A 77 2.82 -13.79 -19.33
N ALA A 78 2.89 -13.62 -18.01
CA ALA A 78 1.95 -14.21 -17.07
C ALA A 78 0.59 -13.46 -17.06
N LEU A 79 0.61 -12.18 -17.44
CA LEU A 79 -0.56 -11.34 -17.64
C LEU A 79 -0.78 -11.18 -19.14
N PRO A 80 -2.00 -11.29 -19.68
CA PRO A 80 -2.24 -11.06 -21.11
C PRO A 80 -2.15 -9.56 -21.48
N VAL A 81 -0.99 -8.92 -21.23
CA VAL A 81 -0.70 -7.49 -21.44
C VAL A 81 0.57 -7.37 -22.27
N HIS A 82 0.60 -6.41 -23.21
CA HIS A 82 1.81 -6.18 -23.99
C HIS A 82 2.98 -5.67 -23.11
N PRO A 83 4.19 -6.24 -23.21
CA PRO A 83 5.33 -5.86 -22.37
C PRO A 83 5.64 -4.36 -22.36
N ASP A 84 5.60 -3.70 -23.53
CA ASP A 84 5.87 -2.26 -23.62
C ASP A 84 4.85 -1.39 -22.88
N ASN A 85 3.57 -1.81 -22.85
CA ASN A 85 2.53 -1.08 -22.13
C ASN A 85 2.75 -1.22 -20.63
N LEU A 86 3.09 -2.42 -20.16
CA LEU A 86 3.41 -2.65 -18.77
C LEU A 86 4.69 -1.91 -18.35
N MET A 87 5.71 -1.91 -19.20
CA MET A 87 6.97 -1.18 -18.99
C MET A 87 6.75 0.33 -18.91
N ARG A 88 5.86 0.88 -19.73
CA ARG A 88 5.49 2.31 -19.62
C ARG A 88 4.82 2.60 -18.29
N ALA A 89 3.91 1.74 -17.85
CA ALA A 89 3.23 1.89 -16.57
C ALA A 89 4.17 1.74 -15.36
N THR A 90 5.23 0.91 -15.45
CA THR A 90 6.23 0.82 -14.37
C THR A 90 7.08 2.08 -14.25
N GLN A 91 7.26 2.85 -15.33
CA GLN A 91 8.07 4.08 -15.30
C GLN A 91 7.44 5.22 -14.49
N SER A 92 6.11 5.21 -14.32
CA SER A 92 5.41 6.20 -13.49
C SER A 92 5.47 5.89 -11.99
N VAL A 93 5.99 4.72 -11.60
CA VAL A 93 6.08 4.30 -10.20
C VAL A 93 7.34 4.87 -9.55
N PRO A 94 7.24 5.54 -8.39
CA PRO A 94 8.38 6.09 -7.69
C PRO A 94 9.33 4.99 -7.20
N VAL A 95 10.63 5.24 -7.31
CA VAL A 95 11.66 4.39 -6.71
C VAL A 95 12.01 4.95 -5.35
N VAL A 96 11.81 4.16 -4.30
CA VAL A 96 12.02 4.56 -2.90
C VAL A 96 12.96 3.56 -2.24
N SER A 97 13.92 4.03 -1.46
CA SER A 97 14.83 3.13 -0.74
C SER A 97 14.06 2.29 0.27
N GLN A 98 14.45 1.01 0.41
CA GLN A 98 13.83 0.11 1.37
C GLN A 98 13.91 0.64 2.81
N THR A 99 15.02 1.27 3.18
CA THR A 99 15.20 1.89 4.50
C THR A 99 14.14 2.96 4.77
N ASN A 100 13.92 3.89 3.82
CA ASN A 100 12.93 4.95 3.98
C ASN A 100 11.51 4.39 4.09
N ILE A 101 11.20 3.33 3.31
CA ILE A 101 9.90 2.66 3.36
C ILE A 101 9.65 2.08 4.76
N MET A 102 10.62 1.35 5.32
CA MET A 102 10.47 0.70 6.62
C MET A 102 10.43 1.72 7.78
N GLU A 103 11.20 2.79 7.71
CA GLU A 103 11.14 3.88 8.69
C GLU A 103 9.77 4.56 8.68
N ALA A 104 9.26 4.92 7.51
CA ALA A 104 7.92 5.49 7.36
C ALA A 104 6.83 4.50 7.84
N ALA A 105 6.98 3.21 7.53
CA ALA A 105 6.07 2.16 7.97
C ALA A 105 5.97 2.10 9.50
N ASN A 106 7.11 2.09 10.19
CA ASN A 106 7.16 2.00 11.64
C ASN A 106 6.58 3.25 12.31
N LEU A 107 6.86 4.43 11.77
CA LEU A 107 6.30 5.70 12.27
C LEU A 107 4.77 5.72 12.15
N VAL A 108 4.25 5.41 10.96
CA VAL A 108 2.81 5.36 10.71
C VAL A 108 2.15 4.26 11.55
N HIS A 109 2.78 3.10 11.68
CA HIS A 109 2.26 2.02 12.52
C HIS A 109 2.16 2.40 14.01
N THR A 110 3.19 3.07 14.53
CA THR A 110 3.19 3.58 15.92
C THR A 110 2.07 4.60 16.13
N LEU A 111 1.90 5.51 15.18
CA LEU A 111 0.79 6.48 15.18
C LEU A 111 -0.56 5.76 15.13
N VAL A 112 -0.66 4.69 14.33
CA VAL A 112 -1.87 3.87 14.23
C VAL A 112 -2.24 3.25 15.57
N GLN A 113 -1.29 2.57 16.20
CA GLN A 113 -1.50 1.98 17.52
C GLN A 113 -1.91 3.03 18.56
N HIS A 114 -1.30 4.22 18.52
CA HIS A 114 -1.63 5.32 19.43
C HIS A 114 -3.07 5.82 19.26
N VAL A 115 -3.49 6.08 18.01
CA VAL A 115 -4.84 6.55 17.67
C VAL A 115 -5.89 5.52 18.05
N VAL A 116 -5.65 4.23 17.78
CA VAL A 116 -6.55 3.15 18.19
C VAL A 116 -6.64 3.10 19.71
N ALA A 117 -5.52 3.10 20.43
CA ALA A 117 -5.51 3.04 21.90
C ALA A 117 -6.25 4.22 22.56
N GLN A 118 -6.18 5.41 21.97
CA GLN A 118 -6.85 6.61 22.49
C GLN A 118 -8.34 6.67 22.17
N ASN A 119 -8.74 6.31 20.95
CA ASN A 119 -10.11 6.52 20.48
C ASN A 119 -11.01 5.28 20.68
N TYR A 120 -10.45 4.08 20.62
CA TYR A 120 -11.22 2.84 20.70
C TYR A 120 -11.67 2.48 22.12
N LYS A 121 -11.08 3.10 23.15
CA LYS A 121 -11.57 2.89 24.53
C LYS A 121 -12.98 3.44 24.74
N HIS A 122 -13.45 4.42 23.96
CA HIS A 122 -14.71 5.11 24.23
C HIS A 122 -15.67 5.28 23.05
N GLN A 123 -15.32 4.96 21.79
CA GLN A 123 -16.25 5.11 20.66
C GLN A 123 -16.02 4.13 19.49
N ASP A 124 -17.13 3.88 18.80
CA ASP A 124 -17.41 3.14 17.56
C ASP A 124 -16.26 3.09 16.53
N GLU A 125 -16.15 1.98 15.78
CA GLU A 125 -15.09 1.73 14.75
C GLU A 125 -14.95 2.89 13.75
N LEU A 126 -16.07 3.54 13.43
CA LEU A 126 -16.18 4.70 12.56
C LEU A 126 -15.40 5.93 13.07
N THR A 127 -15.27 6.12 14.38
CA THR A 127 -14.53 7.23 14.97
C THR A 127 -13.03 7.07 14.76
N VAL A 128 -12.51 5.84 14.89
CA VAL A 128 -11.10 5.54 14.64
C VAL A 128 -10.72 5.81 13.18
N LEU A 129 -11.54 5.33 12.24
CA LEU A 129 -11.29 5.52 10.81
C LEU A 129 -11.32 7.01 10.40
N ARG A 130 -12.25 7.80 10.96
CA ARG A 130 -12.29 9.26 10.72
C ARG A 130 -11.11 10.01 11.31
N ALA A 131 -10.65 9.61 12.50
CA ALA A 131 -9.46 10.20 13.11
C ALA A 131 -8.22 9.95 12.24
N PHE A 132 -8.10 8.75 11.67
CA PHE A 132 -7.04 8.45 10.71
C PHE A 132 -7.09 9.30 9.45
N ASP A 133 -8.27 9.41 8.83
CA ASP A 133 -8.44 10.19 7.62
C ASP A 133 -8.02 11.66 7.84
N SER A 134 -8.38 12.23 8.99
CA SER A 134 -7.97 13.58 9.38
C SER A 134 -6.45 13.71 9.58
N ILE A 135 -5.81 12.74 10.23
CA ILE A 135 -4.36 12.77 10.50
C ILE A 135 -3.56 12.59 9.20
N MET A 136 -3.97 11.65 8.36
CA MET A 136 -3.32 11.39 7.06
C MET A 136 -3.48 12.57 6.11
N THR A 137 -4.64 13.22 6.11
CA THR A 137 -4.86 14.45 5.34
C THR A 137 -3.90 15.55 5.81
N ASN A 138 -3.76 15.75 7.13
CA ASN A 138 -2.86 16.79 7.65
C ASN A 138 -1.37 16.50 7.36
N LEU A 139 -0.94 15.24 7.49
CA LEU A 139 0.44 14.84 7.13
C LEU A 139 0.73 15.04 5.64
N SER A 140 -0.27 14.89 4.77
CA SER A 140 -0.09 15.15 3.34
C SER A 140 0.10 16.64 2.99
N TYR A 141 -0.32 17.56 3.87
CA TYR A 141 -0.12 19.00 3.70
C TYR A 141 1.22 19.50 4.26
N GLU A 142 1.81 18.82 5.25
CA GLU A 142 3.07 19.25 5.86
C GLU A 142 4.33 18.78 5.10
N VAL A 143 4.17 17.88 4.12
CA VAL A 143 5.28 17.25 3.38
C VAL A 143 5.34 17.71 1.89
N LEU A 144 4.55 18.71 1.49
CA LEU A 144 4.59 19.34 0.16
C LEU A 144 5.24 20.72 0.17
#